data_AF-A0A3S8V3E3-F1
#
_entry.id   AF-A0A3S8V3E3-F1
#
_cell.length_a   1.000
_cell.length_b   1.000
_cell.length_c   1.000
_cell.angle_alpha   90.00
_cell.angle_beta   90.00
_cell.angle_gamma   90.00
#
_symmetry.space_group_name_H-M   'P 1'
#
loop_
_entity.id
_entity.type
_entity.pdbx_description
1 polymer ?
#
loop_
_entity_poly.entity_id
_entity_poly.type
_entity_poly.pdbx_seq_one_letter_code
_entity_poly.pdbx_strand_id
1 'polypeptide(L)'
;MLLIAKKELIVTAVLSGNRNFEGRVHPLTRANYLASPPLVIAFALAGRINIDFDNEPVGYDQSNQPVYLNEIWPLPSVIASIDQEHIKGALFSKVYENIKNGTNSWNALPVIDSKQYPWNVESTYIHNPPFFKNITKELPIINNIDNARCLLLLGHSITTDHISPAGNIAINSPAANYLQKHGVEKKDFNTYGTRRGNDEIMVRGTFANIRLINQMCPDAGPKTYHYPSNELLYIFDAAEKYKNEKVPLIVLAGKEYGSGSSRDWAAKGPFLLGIKVIIAESFERIHRTNLVGMGILPLQFINDETSSTHNLTGKETFSINMKNGNFVPGEIIDVKINENKIIKTKCRIDTDAEVDYFKSGGILPFVFRNMI
;
A
#
# COMPACT_ATOMS: atom_id res chain seq x y z
N MET A 1 -8.86 -11.79 24.26
CA MET A 1 -8.19 -12.23 23.01
C MET A 1 -8.09 -13.75 22.90
N LEU A 2 -7.53 -14.46 23.88
CA LEU A 2 -7.45 -15.94 23.88
C LEU A 2 -8.80 -16.65 23.66
N LEU A 3 -9.89 -16.11 24.19
CA LEU A 3 -11.24 -16.68 24.00
C LEU A 3 -11.74 -16.57 22.55
N ILE A 4 -11.48 -15.43 21.89
CA ILE A 4 -11.92 -15.17 20.51
C ILE A 4 -11.26 -16.17 19.57
N ALA A 5 -9.94 -16.36 19.70
CA ALA A 5 -9.19 -17.31 18.90
C ALA A 5 -9.58 -18.77 19.24
N LYS A 6 -9.72 -19.13 20.52
CA LYS A 6 -10.06 -20.50 20.93
C LYS A 6 -11.47 -20.94 20.51
N LYS A 7 -12.42 -20.01 20.42
CA LYS A 7 -13.83 -20.30 20.08
C LYS A 7 -14.20 -19.90 18.65
N GLU A 8 -13.22 -19.51 17.83
CA GLU A 8 -13.41 -19.08 16.44
C GLU A 8 -14.53 -18.04 16.25
N LEU A 9 -14.70 -17.15 17.24
CA LEU A 9 -15.80 -16.19 17.21
C LEU A 9 -15.60 -15.15 16.11
N ILE A 10 -16.67 -14.88 15.36
CA ILE A 10 -16.72 -13.72 14.46
C ILE A 10 -17.02 -12.50 15.33
N VAL A 11 -15.96 -11.76 15.68
CA VAL A 11 -16.08 -10.49 16.40
C VAL A 11 -16.02 -9.30 15.44
N THR A 12 -16.71 -8.24 15.84
CA THR A 12 -16.99 -7.07 15.02
C THR A 12 -16.33 -5.82 15.58
N ALA A 13 -15.85 -4.92 14.71
CA ALA A 13 -15.57 -3.54 15.06
C ALA A 13 -16.56 -2.59 14.38
N VAL A 14 -16.95 -1.52 15.07
CA VAL A 14 -17.70 -0.40 14.51
C VAL A 14 -16.85 0.84 14.65
N LEU A 15 -16.72 1.63 13.58
CA LEU A 15 -15.87 2.80 13.57
C LEU A 15 -16.45 3.94 12.73
N SER A 16 -16.17 5.17 13.16
CA SER A 16 -16.47 6.42 12.43
C SER A 16 -15.35 6.83 11.47
N GLY A 17 -14.64 5.83 10.94
CA GLY A 17 -13.63 6.01 9.90
C GLY A 17 -14.24 5.95 8.50
N ASN A 18 -13.39 5.76 7.51
CA ASN A 18 -13.79 5.70 6.10
C ASN A 18 -13.40 4.38 5.40
N ARG A 19 -12.85 3.40 6.14
CA ARG A 19 -12.36 2.12 5.59
C ARG A 19 -12.47 0.98 6.58
N ASN A 20 -12.87 -0.19 6.09
CA ASN A 20 -13.17 -1.36 6.92
C ASN A 20 -12.63 -2.68 6.33
N PHE A 21 -11.57 -2.62 5.51
CA PHE A 21 -10.92 -3.81 4.94
C PHE A 21 -10.50 -4.82 6.01
N GLU A 22 -10.57 -6.11 5.67
CA GLU A 22 -10.32 -7.20 6.61
C GLU A 22 -8.94 -7.09 7.29
N GLY A 23 -8.99 -7.13 8.63
CA GLY A 23 -7.86 -7.02 9.54
C GLY A 23 -6.93 -5.83 9.35
N ARG A 24 -7.43 -4.75 8.76
CA ARG A 24 -6.81 -3.41 8.84
C ARG A 24 -7.13 -2.71 10.16
N VAL A 25 -8.36 -2.90 10.67
CA VAL A 25 -8.80 -2.27 11.94
C VAL A 25 -8.15 -2.96 13.12
N HIS A 26 -8.32 -4.28 13.24
CA HIS A 26 -7.65 -5.09 14.25
C HIS A 26 -7.47 -6.53 13.72
N PRO A 27 -6.36 -7.25 14.03
CA PRO A 27 -6.13 -8.60 13.52
C PRO A 27 -7.22 -9.62 13.90
N LEU A 28 -7.90 -9.39 15.03
CA LEU A 28 -8.94 -10.29 15.55
C LEU A 28 -10.36 -9.94 15.05
N THR A 29 -10.57 -8.83 14.34
CA THR A 29 -11.91 -8.42 13.88
C THR A 29 -12.13 -8.80 12.43
N ARG A 30 -12.98 -9.82 12.23
CA ARG A 30 -13.31 -10.34 10.88
C ARG A 30 -14.37 -9.49 10.20
N ALA A 31 -15.29 -8.90 10.97
CA ALA A 31 -16.30 -7.97 10.47
C ALA A 31 -16.01 -6.55 10.97
N ASN A 32 -16.10 -5.55 10.10
CA ASN A 32 -15.83 -4.16 10.44
C ASN A 32 -16.87 -3.27 9.73
N TYR A 33 -17.56 -2.40 10.47
CA TYR A 33 -18.65 -1.56 9.93
C TYR A 33 -18.31 -0.08 10.07
N LEU A 34 -18.55 0.66 9.00
CA LEU A 34 -18.47 2.12 9.01
C LEU A 34 -19.82 2.68 9.44
N ALA A 35 -19.81 3.54 10.45
CA ALA A 35 -21.01 4.14 11.01
C ALA A 35 -20.75 5.60 11.42
N SER A 36 -21.81 6.38 11.61
CA SER A 36 -21.67 7.73 12.17
C SER A 36 -21.15 7.66 13.63
N PRO A 37 -20.46 8.70 14.13
CA PRO A 37 -20.02 8.74 15.53
C PRO A 37 -21.08 8.35 16.58
N PRO A 38 -22.35 8.83 16.51
CA PRO A 38 -23.36 8.42 17.49
C PRO A 38 -23.77 6.95 17.36
N LEU A 39 -23.75 6.35 16.15
CA LEU A 39 -23.98 4.91 16.00
C LEU A 39 -22.84 4.06 16.58
N VAL A 40 -21.58 4.54 16.52
CA VAL A 40 -20.46 3.86 17.20
C VAL A 40 -20.74 3.76 18.70
N ILE A 41 -21.25 4.84 19.30
CA ILE A 41 -21.64 4.86 20.72
C ILE A 41 -22.81 3.91 20.97
N ALA A 42 -23.86 3.95 20.13
CA ALA A 42 -25.03 3.07 20.27
C ALA A 42 -24.66 1.58 20.25
N PHE A 43 -23.82 1.15 19.29
CA PHE A 43 -23.34 -0.23 19.23
C PHE A 43 -22.39 -0.58 20.38
N ALA A 44 -21.62 0.39 20.90
CA ALA A 44 -20.77 0.17 22.08
C ALA A 44 -21.62 -0.04 23.35
N LEU A 45 -22.73 0.69 23.51
CA LEU A 45 -23.68 0.51 24.60
C LEU A 45 -24.40 -0.84 24.50
N ALA A 46 -24.88 -1.19 23.30
CA ALA A 46 -25.55 -2.47 23.06
C ALA A 46 -24.62 -3.70 23.18
N GLY A 47 -23.31 -3.50 22.96
CA GLY A 47 -22.28 -4.55 23.04
C GLY A 47 -22.33 -5.61 21.92
N ARG A 48 -23.22 -5.45 20.93
CA ARG A 48 -23.39 -6.37 19.79
C ARG A 48 -23.86 -5.63 18.54
N ILE A 49 -23.59 -6.18 17.37
CA ILE A 49 -23.99 -5.61 16.07
C ILE A 49 -25.34 -6.14 15.58
N ASN A 50 -25.74 -7.35 15.99
CA ASN A 50 -26.97 -8.01 15.58
C ASN A 50 -28.17 -7.58 16.45
N ILE A 51 -28.24 -6.30 16.81
CA ILE A 51 -29.35 -5.71 17.57
C ILE A 51 -30.35 -5.07 16.60
N ASP A 52 -31.63 -5.30 16.86
CA ASP A 52 -32.72 -4.56 16.23
C ASP A 52 -33.09 -3.36 17.10
N PHE A 53 -32.57 -2.18 16.77
CA PHE A 53 -32.79 -0.96 17.55
C PHE A 53 -34.25 -0.48 17.57
N ASP A 54 -35.10 -0.97 16.67
CA ASP A 54 -36.53 -0.61 16.63
C ASP A 54 -37.33 -1.40 17.68
N ASN A 55 -36.90 -2.62 18.01
CA ASN A 55 -37.66 -3.55 18.84
C ASN A 55 -36.94 -3.98 20.13
N GLU A 56 -35.62 -3.80 20.22
CA GLU A 56 -34.79 -4.21 21.35
C GLU A 56 -34.20 -2.99 22.09
N PRO A 57 -34.20 -2.97 23.44
CA PRO A 57 -33.56 -1.90 24.19
C PRO A 57 -32.03 -1.93 24.03
N VAL A 58 -31.40 -0.75 24.05
CA VAL A 58 -29.94 -0.59 24.04
C VAL A 58 -29.34 -1.00 25.39
N GLY A 59 -30.11 -0.85 26.47
CA GLY A 59 -29.72 -1.25 27.81
C GLY A 59 -30.87 -1.06 28.80
N TYR A 60 -30.56 -1.18 30.09
CA TYR A 60 -31.51 -0.96 31.18
C TYR A 60 -30.99 0.14 32.10
N ASP A 61 -31.90 0.96 32.63
CA ASP A 61 -31.55 2.02 33.57
C ASP A 61 -31.30 1.45 35.00
N GLN A 62 -31.03 2.34 35.96
CA GLN A 62 -30.80 1.97 37.36
C GLN A 62 -32.02 1.32 38.04
N SER A 63 -33.21 1.52 37.49
CA SER A 63 -34.48 0.94 37.94
C SER A 63 -34.87 -0.30 37.14
N ASN A 64 -33.94 -0.83 36.32
CA ASN A 64 -34.12 -1.96 35.43
C ASN A 64 -35.25 -1.77 34.39
N GLN A 65 -35.51 -0.53 33.98
CA GLN A 65 -36.43 -0.20 32.88
C GLN A 65 -35.69 -0.24 31.53
N PRO A 66 -36.32 -0.76 30.46
CA PRO A 66 -35.70 -0.81 29.14
C PRO A 66 -35.51 0.61 28.58
N VAL A 67 -34.33 0.89 28.03
CA VAL A 67 -34.02 2.15 27.35
C VAL A 67 -33.76 1.86 25.87
N TYR A 68 -34.53 2.49 25.00
CA TYR A 68 -34.48 2.34 23.56
C TYR A 68 -33.61 3.43 22.90
N LEU A 69 -33.13 3.16 21.68
CA LEU A 69 -32.23 4.08 20.99
C LEU A 69 -32.89 5.43 20.72
N ASN A 70 -34.16 5.44 20.34
CA ASN A 70 -34.93 6.64 20.05
C ASN A 70 -35.09 7.58 21.27
N GLU A 71 -35.01 7.06 22.50
CA GLU A 71 -35.09 7.85 23.73
C GLU A 71 -33.79 8.62 24.02
N ILE A 72 -32.65 8.10 23.56
CA ILE A 72 -31.32 8.69 23.80
C ILE A 72 -30.73 9.33 22.55
N TRP A 73 -31.39 9.22 21.40
CA TRP A 73 -30.89 9.77 20.15
C TRP A 73 -31.13 11.30 20.09
N PRO A 74 -30.07 12.12 19.93
CA PRO A 74 -30.22 13.56 19.94
C PRO A 74 -30.99 14.05 18.71
N LEU A 75 -31.94 14.96 18.93
CA LEU A 75 -32.65 15.63 17.83
C LEU A 75 -31.71 16.58 17.07
N PRO A 76 -31.86 16.72 15.74
CA PRO A 76 -31.05 17.65 14.94
C PRO A 76 -31.08 19.10 15.45
N SER A 77 -32.22 19.55 15.97
CA SER A 77 -32.38 20.89 16.54
C SER A 77 -31.54 21.12 17.80
N VAL A 78 -31.43 20.11 18.66
CA VAL A 78 -30.59 20.16 19.88
C VAL A 78 -29.11 20.23 19.50
N ILE A 79 -28.68 19.41 18.52
CA ILE A 79 -27.29 19.45 18.02
C ILE A 79 -26.97 20.84 17.46
N ALA A 80 -27.87 21.40 16.65
CA ALA A 80 -27.67 22.71 16.04
C ALA A 80 -27.58 23.85 17.08
N SER A 81 -28.38 23.79 18.16
CA SER A 81 -28.31 24.83 19.20
C SER A 81 -27.00 24.77 19.97
N ILE A 82 -26.54 23.56 20.33
CA ILE A 82 -25.26 23.33 21.03
C ILE A 82 -24.08 23.78 20.15
N ASP A 83 -24.11 23.46 18.86
CA ASP A 83 -23.07 23.87 17.90
C ASP A 83 -22.99 25.40 17.80
N GLN A 84 -24.15 26.05 17.65
CA GLN A 84 -24.24 27.51 17.64
C GLN A 84 -23.75 28.14 18.94
N GLU A 85 -24.02 27.53 20.09
CA GLU A 85 -23.63 28.05 21.40
C GLU A 85 -22.13 27.94 21.65
N HIS A 86 -21.51 26.82 21.27
CA HIS A 86 -20.14 26.50 21.69
C HIS A 86 -19.07 26.61 20.60
N ILE A 87 -19.40 26.40 19.32
CA ILE A 87 -18.41 26.46 18.24
C ILE A 87 -18.31 27.89 17.71
N LYS A 88 -17.49 28.69 18.41
CA LYS A 88 -17.25 30.11 18.11
C LYS A 88 -15.89 30.35 17.46
N GLY A 89 -15.74 31.44 16.71
CA GLY A 89 -14.47 31.83 16.08
C GLY A 89 -13.28 31.96 17.05
N ALA A 90 -13.56 32.31 18.32
CA ALA A 90 -12.55 32.37 19.38
C ALA A 90 -11.90 31.01 19.66
N LEU A 91 -12.64 29.90 19.54
CA LEU A 91 -12.11 28.55 19.71
C LEU A 91 -11.03 28.26 18.68
N PHE A 92 -11.29 28.57 17.41
CA PHE A 92 -10.34 28.39 16.32
C PHE A 92 -9.10 29.27 16.51
N SER A 93 -9.29 30.55 16.82
CA SER A 93 -8.19 31.49 17.04
C SER A 93 -7.23 30.99 18.12
N LYS A 94 -7.78 30.55 19.27
CA LYS A 94 -7.00 29.97 20.38
C LYS A 94 -6.20 28.72 19.98
N VAL A 95 -6.77 27.83 19.18
CA VAL A 95 -6.08 26.62 18.72
C VAL A 95 -4.94 26.99 17.75
N TYR A 96 -5.19 27.88 16.79
CA TYR A 96 -4.20 28.27 15.78
C TYR A 96 -3.07 29.14 16.34
N GLU A 97 -3.32 29.94 17.37
CA GLU A 97 -2.27 30.67 18.10
C GLU A 97 -1.24 29.71 18.72
N ASN A 98 -1.69 28.54 19.18
CA ASN A 98 -0.83 27.59 19.88
C ASN A 98 -0.21 26.51 18.98
N ILE A 99 -0.64 26.39 17.72
CA ILE A 99 -0.20 25.31 16.83
C ILE A 99 1.32 25.33 16.56
N LYS A 100 1.94 26.51 16.63
CA LYS A 100 3.38 26.71 16.40
C LYS A 100 4.24 26.45 17.65
N ASN A 101 3.65 26.50 18.84
CA ASN A 101 4.41 26.42 20.09
C ASN A 101 4.85 24.99 20.42
N GLY A 102 4.17 23.99 19.85
CA GLY A 102 4.47 22.58 20.12
C GLY A 102 4.35 22.23 21.61
N THR A 103 4.89 21.08 22.00
CA THR A 103 5.02 20.67 23.41
C THR A 103 6.45 20.91 23.89
N ASN A 104 6.67 20.93 25.21
CA ASN A 104 8.03 21.03 25.76
C ASN A 104 8.95 19.92 25.22
N SER A 105 8.44 18.69 25.07
CA SER A 105 9.19 17.58 24.50
C SER A 105 9.56 17.80 23.03
N TRP A 106 8.69 18.44 22.23
CA TRP A 106 8.98 18.80 20.84
C TRP A 106 10.09 19.84 20.76
N ASN A 107 9.98 20.90 21.57
CA ASN A 107 10.96 22.00 21.58
C ASN A 107 12.33 21.59 22.15
N ALA A 108 12.37 20.53 22.95
CA ALA A 108 13.61 19.97 23.51
C ALA A 108 14.36 19.04 22.55
N LEU A 109 13.80 18.71 21.38
CA LEU A 109 14.49 17.85 20.41
C LEU A 109 15.73 18.57 19.86
N PRO A 110 16.93 17.96 19.92
CA PRO A 110 18.12 18.56 19.36
C PRO A 110 17.99 18.63 17.83
N VAL A 111 18.33 19.79 17.27
CA VAL A 111 18.34 20.03 15.82
C VAL A 111 19.76 20.36 15.39
N ILE A 112 20.20 19.74 14.30
CA ILE A 112 21.46 20.07 13.65
C ILE A 112 21.15 21.09 12.55
N ASP A 113 21.70 22.30 12.67
CA ASP A 113 21.57 23.33 11.64
C ASP A 113 22.46 22.97 10.43
N SER A 114 21.90 22.21 9.49
CA SER A 114 22.59 21.80 8.27
C SER A 114 21.64 21.83 7.07
N LYS A 115 22.14 22.37 5.96
CA LYS A 115 21.43 22.36 4.67
C LYS A 115 21.37 20.97 4.03
N GLN A 116 22.32 20.11 4.37
CA GLN A 116 22.37 18.71 3.92
C GLN A 116 22.09 17.79 5.11
N TYR A 117 21.20 16.82 4.93
CA TYR A 117 20.83 15.92 6.02
C TYR A 117 22.04 15.06 6.43
N PRO A 118 22.48 15.09 7.71
CA PRO A 118 23.63 14.31 8.17
C PRO A 118 23.20 12.85 8.36
N TRP A 119 23.25 12.07 7.28
CA TRP A 119 22.86 10.66 7.30
C TRP A 119 23.65 9.87 8.36
N ASN A 120 22.93 9.19 9.24
CA ASN A 120 23.51 8.25 10.20
C ASN A 120 23.38 6.83 9.64
N VAL A 121 24.52 6.20 9.35
CA VAL A 121 24.59 4.83 8.79
C VAL A 121 24.03 3.76 9.74
N GLU A 122 24.05 4.02 11.05
CA GLU A 122 23.50 3.11 12.07
C GLU A 122 21.98 3.28 12.24
N SER A 123 21.37 4.25 11.57
CA SER A 123 19.94 4.53 11.72
C SER A 123 19.08 3.47 11.05
N THR A 124 18.25 2.79 11.84
CA THR A 124 17.22 1.88 11.33
C THR A 124 15.90 2.58 10.99
N TYR A 125 15.85 3.92 11.06
CA TYR A 125 14.65 4.72 10.79
C TYR A 125 14.78 5.60 9.55
N ILE A 126 15.93 6.23 9.36
CA ILE A 126 16.19 7.18 8.27
C ILE A 126 17.45 6.71 7.53
N HIS A 127 17.29 6.26 6.30
CA HIS A 127 18.37 5.79 5.43
C HIS A 127 18.40 6.61 4.14
N ASN A 128 19.58 6.78 3.55
CA ASN A 128 19.74 7.52 2.30
C ASN A 128 19.31 6.63 1.12
N PRO A 129 18.17 6.91 0.47
CA PRO A 129 17.63 5.98 -0.50
C PRO A 129 18.37 6.02 -1.84
N PRO A 130 18.38 4.90 -2.60
CA PRO A 130 19.17 4.78 -3.83
C PRO A 130 18.56 5.49 -5.04
N PHE A 131 17.43 6.20 -4.91
CA PHE A 131 16.68 6.76 -6.04
C PHE A 131 17.47 7.75 -6.90
N PHE A 132 18.45 8.44 -6.32
CA PHE A 132 19.33 9.40 -7.01
C PHE A 132 20.75 8.86 -7.23
N LYS A 133 21.00 7.59 -6.88
CA LYS A 133 22.34 7.00 -7.04
C LYS A 133 22.65 6.92 -8.54
N ASN A 134 23.80 7.48 -8.93
CA ASN A 134 24.28 7.54 -10.32
C ASN A 134 23.39 8.33 -11.30
N ILE A 135 22.57 9.27 -10.81
CA ILE A 135 21.81 10.14 -11.70
C ILE A 135 22.74 11.09 -12.49
N THR A 136 22.46 11.25 -13.78
CA THR A 136 23.20 12.15 -14.69
C THR A 136 22.28 13.22 -15.27
N LYS A 137 22.87 14.30 -15.82
CA LYS A 137 22.12 15.35 -16.53
C LYS A 137 21.40 14.80 -17.76
N GLU A 138 22.04 13.88 -18.49
CA GLU A 138 21.47 13.24 -19.66
C GLU A 138 20.32 12.27 -19.30
N LEU A 139 19.38 12.09 -20.23
CA LEU A 139 18.32 11.11 -20.08
C LEU A 139 18.88 9.69 -20.18
N PRO A 140 18.41 8.75 -19.35
CA PRO A 140 18.84 7.36 -19.44
C PRO A 140 18.31 6.72 -20.72
N ILE A 141 19.05 5.76 -21.26
CA ILE A 141 18.55 4.88 -22.32
C ILE A 141 17.62 3.85 -21.67
N ILE A 142 16.37 3.81 -22.12
CA ILE A 142 15.38 2.82 -21.68
C ILE A 142 15.41 1.64 -22.65
N ASN A 143 16.14 0.61 -22.25
CA ASN A 143 16.27 -0.62 -23.03
C ASN A 143 14.94 -1.39 -23.08
N ASN A 144 14.78 -2.20 -24.13
CA ASN A 144 13.72 -3.19 -24.19
C ASN A 144 13.80 -4.16 -23.02
N ILE A 145 12.65 -4.73 -22.69
CA ILE A 145 12.56 -5.79 -21.70
C ILE A 145 12.54 -7.09 -22.48
N ASP A 146 13.54 -7.93 -22.25
CA ASP A 146 13.66 -9.24 -22.87
C ASP A 146 13.60 -10.32 -21.78
N ASN A 147 12.79 -11.35 -22.02
CA ASN A 147 12.68 -12.54 -21.19
C ASN A 147 12.41 -12.26 -19.68
N ALA A 148 11.61 -11.24 -19.38
CA ALA A 148 11.22 -10.95 -18.00
C ALA A 148 10.42 -12.09 -17.37
N ARG A 149 10.56 -12.24 -16.06
CA ARG A 149 9.82 -13.24 -15.27
C ARG A 149 8.68 -12.60 -14.50
N CYS A 150 7.58 -13.34 -14.35
CA CYS A 150 6.49 -12.94 -13.49
C CYS A 150 6.89 -13.17 -12.03
N LEU A 151 7.00 -12.09 -11.24
CA LEU A 151 7.25 -12.20 -9.81
C LEU A 151 5.97 -12.56 -9.05
N LEU A 152 4.82 -12.05 -9.50
CA LEU A 152 3.52 -12.23 -8.84
C LEU A 152 2.40 -12.30 -9.87
N LEU A 153 1.51 -13.28 -9.71
CA LEU A 153 0.23 -13.36 -10.40
C LEU A 153 -0.89 -13.18 -9.37
N LEU A 154 -1.53 -12.01 -9.42
CA LEU A 154 -2.46 -11.56 -8.41
C LEU A 154 -3.89 -11.49 -8.94
N GLY A 155 -4.86 -11.66 -8.04
CA GLY A 155 -6.28 -11.50 -8.35
C GLY A 155 -6.73 -10.05 -8.43
N HIS A 156 -8.03 -9.85 -8.21
CA HIS A 156 -8.67 -8.53 -8.21
C HIS A 156 -8.49 -7.79 -6.88
N SER A 157 -8.72 -6.47 -6.91
CA SER A 157 -8.81 -5.57 -5.76
C SER A 157 -7.60 -5.64 -4.81
N ILE A 158 -6.40 -5.80 -5.38
CA ILE A 158 -5.14 -5.75 -4.64
C ILE A 158 -4.92 -4.32 -4.12
N THR A 159 -5.26 -4.10 -2.85
CA THR A 159 -5.04 -2.81 -2.21
C THR A 159 -3.55 -2.45 -2.03
N THR A 160 -3.25 -1.16 -1.86
CA THR A 160 -1.91 -0.68 -1.45
C THR A 160 -1.47 -1.20 -0.08
N ASP A 161 -2.36 -1.71 0.77
CA ASP A 161 -2.02 -2.42 2.00
C ASP A 161 -1.46 -3.83 1.74
N HIS A 162 -1.83 -4.47 0.63
CA HIS A 162 -1.21 -5.71 0.18
C HIS A 162 0.19 -5.44 -0.40
N ILE A 163 0.32 -4.38 -1.20
CA ILE A 163 1.58 -4.01 -1.87
C ILE A 163 2.60 -3.45 -0.88
N SER A 164 2.18 -2.57 0.03
CA SER A 164 3.05 -1.92 1.03
C SER A 164 2.31 -1.88 2.37
N PRO A 165 2.33 -2.98 3.16
CA PRO A 165 1.73 -3.00 4.49
C PRO A 165 2.30 -1.89 5.38
N ALA A 166 1.48 -1.34 6.28
CA ALA A 166 1.90 -0.32 7.25
C ALA A 166 1.88 -0.80 8.71
N GLY A 167 1.30 -1.99 8.95
CA GLY A 167 1.15 -2.55 10.29
C GLY A 167 2.40 -3.25 10.81
N ASN A 168 2.19 -4.22 11.70
CA ASN A 168 3.26 -4.95 12.39
C ASN A 168 4.18 -5.70 11.41
N ILE A 169 5.46 -5.77 11.77
CA ILE A 169 6.47 -6.56 11.06
C ILE A 169 6.44 -7.99 11.59
N ALA A 170 6.18 -8.98 10.73
CA ALA A 170 6.13 -10.38 11.12
C ALA A 170 7.54 -10.89 11.51
N ILE A 171 7.63 -11.69 12.58
CA ILE A 171 8.89 -12.11 13.21
C ILE A 171 9.83 -12.84 12.25
N ASN A 172 9.27 -13.67 11.36
CA ASN A 172 10.04 -14.48 10.42
C ASN A 172 10.09 -13.86 9.01
N SER A 173 9.95 -12.53 8.92
CA SER A 173 9.97 -11.83 7.62
C SER A 173 11.38 -11.35 7.26
N PRO A 174 11.67 -11.09 5.96
CA PRO A 174 12.93 -10.48 5.55
C PRO A 174 13.26 -9.17 6.30
N ALA A 175 12.25 -8.33 6.57
CA ALA A 175 12.41 -7.08 7.30
C ALA A 175 12.80 -7.30 8.78
N ALA A 176 12.20 -8.30 9.45
CA ALA A 176 12.58 -8.68 10.80
C ALA A 176 14.02 -9.22 10.86
N ASN A 177 14.42 -10.04 9.89
CA ASN A 177 15.79 -10.55 9.80
C ASN A 177 16.80 -9.40 9.61
N TYR A 178 16.46 -8.38 8.80
CA TYR A 178 17.28 -7.19 8.65
C TYR A 178 17.40 -6.41 9.97
N LEU A 179 16.30 -6.15 10.65
CA LEU A 179 16.27 -5.43 11.93
C LEU A 179 17.09 -6.14 13.01
N GLN A 180 16.95 -7.46 13.13
CA GLN A 180 17.72 -8.27 14.10
C GLN A 180 19.22 -8.26 13.80
N LYS A 181 19.61 -8.34 12.52
CA LYS A 181 21.02 -8.23 12.12
C LYS A 181 21.63 -6.87 12.47
N HIS A 182 20.81 -5.82 12.62
CA HIS A 182 21.20 -4.49 13.07
C HIS A 182 20.92 -4.25 14.57
N GLY A 183 20.79 -5.32 15.36
CA GLY A 183 20.68 -5.24 16.81
C GLY A 183 19.32 -4.76 17.35
N VAL A 184 18.29 -4.68 16.51
CA VAL A 184 16.95 -4.26 16.96
C VAL A 184 16.19 -5.44 17.54
N GLU A 185 15.75 -5.30 18.80
CA GLU A 185 14.93 -6.31 19.46
C GLU A 185 13.49 -6.33 18.92
N LYS A 186 12.82 -7.48 19.03
CA LYS A 186 11.46 -7.69 18.53
C LYS A 186 10.45 -6.65 19.04
N LYS A 187 10.55 -6.25 20.32
CA LYS A 187 9.66 -5.23 20.92
C LYS A 187 9.81 -3.85 20.26
N ASP A 188 10.97 -3.60 19.66
CA ASP A 188 11.36 -2.33 19.05
C ASP A 188 11.29 -2.34 17.52
N PHE A 189 10.79 -3.43 16.92
CA PHE A 189 10.53 -3.47 15.47
C PHE A 189 9.61 -2.34 15.02
N ASN A 190 8.66 -1.97 15.89
CA ASN A 190 7.61 -1.02 15.58
C ASN A 190 6.79 -1.50 14.36
N THR A 191 6.27 -0.59 13.55
CA THR A 191 5.45 -0.92 12.37
C THR A 191 6.15 -0.52 11.07
N TYR A 192 5.79 -1.14 9.95
CA TYR A 192 6.25 -0.70 8.63
C TYR A 192 5.96 0.80 8.39
N GLY A 193 4.83 1.31 8.90
CA GLY A 193 4.49 2.74 8.81
C GLY A 193 5.55 3.66 9.43
N THR A 194 6.13 3.26 10.56
CA THR A 194 7.20 4.03 11.22
C THR A 194 8.57 3.88 10.57
N ARG A 195 8.76 2.85 9.73
CA ARG A 195 10.04 2.55 9.06
C ARG A 195 10.11 3.14 7.63
N ARG A 196 9.15 3.98 7.24
CA ARG A 196 9.04 4.56 5.89
C ARG A 196 10.23 5.39 5.43
N GLY A 197 11.03 5.91 6.37
CA GLY A 197 12.27 6.63 6.07
C GLY A 197 13.46 5.72 5.76
N ASN A 198 13.30 4.39 5.86
CA ASN A 198 14.36 3.42 5.61
C ASN A 198 13.94 2.48 4.47
N ASP A 199 14.53 2.66 3.29
CA ASP A 199 14.21 1.88 2.10
C ASP A 199 14.61 0.40 2.20
N GLU A 200 15.68 0.06 2.91
CA GLU A 200 16.09 -1.32 3.15
C GLU A 200 15.00 -2.12 3.88
N ILE A 201 14.31 -1.51 4.83
CA ILE A 201 13.17 -2.15 5.51
C ILE A 201 11.94 -2.18 4.61
N MET A 202 11.64 -1.07 3.94
CA MET A 202 10.41 -0.95 3.16
C MET A 202 10.40 -1.83 1.91
N VAL A 203 11.54 -2.00 1.23
CA VAL A 203 11.66 -2.96 0.10
C VAL A 203 11.43 -4.39 0.58
N ARG A 204 11.94 -4.76 1.76
CA ARG A 204 11.69 -6.06 2.41
C ARG A 204 10.24 -6.24 2.87
N GLY A 205 9.56 -5.13 3.16
CA GLY A 205 8.14 -5.08 3.46
C GLY A 205 7.23 -5.08 2.23
N THR A 206 7.77 -4.93 1.03
CA THR A 206 6.97 -4.85 -0.20
C THR A 206 6.39 -6.22 -0.52
N PHE A 207 5.07 -6.27 -0.72
CA PHE A 207 4.25 -7.47 -0.81
C PHE A 207 4.35 -8.40 0.41
N ALA A 208 4.79 -7.89 1.57
CA ALA A 208 4.97 -8.69 2.79
C ALA A 208 3.66 -8.93 3.58
N ASN A 209 2.49 -8.64 2.98
CA ASN A 209 1.22 -8.84 3.64
C ASN A 209 0.88 -10.33 3.76
N ILE A 210 0.58 -10.78 4.98
CA ILE A 210 0.25 -12.19 5.28
C ILE A 210 -1.04 -12.70 4.60
N ARG A 211 -1.89 -11.79 4.13
CA ARG A 211 -3.13 -12.11 3.40
C ARG A 211 -2.98 -12.00 1.88
N LEU A 212 -1.77 -11.70 1.37
CA LEU A 212 -1.57 -11.62 -0.08
C LEU A 212 -1.85 -12.98 -0.72
N ILE A 213 -2.73 -13.02 -1.72
CA ILE A 213 -3.01 -14.24 -2.49
C ILE A 213 -2.24 -14.13 -3.80
N ASN A 214 -1.14 -14.88 -3.89
CA ASN A 214 -0.41 -15.07 -5.13
C ASN A 214 -0.86 -16.40 -5.76
N GLN A 215 -1.52 -16.34 -6.93
CA GLN A 215 -2.10 -17.50 -7.61
C GLN A 215 -1.04 -18.51 -8.07
N MET A 216 0.24 -18.13 -8.07
CA MET A 216 1.36 -19.05 -8.31
C MET A 216 1.67 -19.94 -7.10
N CYS A 217 1.19 -19.58 -5.90
CA CYS A 217 1.51 -20.23 -4.63
C CYS A 217 0.34 -21.06 -4.08
N PRO A 218 0.62 -22.10 -3.27
CA PRO A 218 -0.43 -22.93 -2.68
C PRO A 218 -1.21 -22.20 -1.58
N ASP A 219 -0.54 -21.35 -0.80
CA ASP A 219 -1.09 -20.70 0.38
C ASP A 219 -1.05 -19.17 0.24
N ALA A 220 -1.98 -18.50 0.93
CA ALA A 220 -1.90 -17.05 1.12
C ALA A 220 -0.67 -16.67 1.95
N GLY A 221 -0.01 -15.58 1.56
CA GLY A 221 1.13 -15.04 2.26
C GLY A 221 2.15 -14.35 1.34
N PRO A 222 3.23 -13.84 1.94
CA PRO A 222 4.21 -13.01 1.25
C PRO A 222 5.27 -13.84 0.51
N LYS A 223 4.84 -14.85 -0.26
CA LYS A 223 5.72 -15.80 -0.94
C LYS A 223 5.48 -15.83 -2.45
N THR A 224 6.50 -16.26 -3.17
CA THR A 224 6.45 -16.53 -4.62
C THR A 224 7.45 -17.61 -5.01
N TYR A 225 7.23 -18.21 -6.18
CA TYR A 225 8.19 -19.14 -6.75
C TYR A 225 9.29 -18.40 -7.50
N HIS A 226 10.53 -18.76 -7.20
CA HIS A 226 11.66 -18.48 -8.08
C HIS A 226 11.78 -19.62 -9.10
N TYR A 227 11.22 -19.42 -10.30
CA TYR A 227 11.07 -20.51 -11.28
C TYR A 227 12.36 -21.17 -11.76
N PRO A 228 13.48 -20.45 -11.98
CA PRO A 228 14.72 -21.11 -12.40
C PRO A 228 15.19 -22.19 -11.41
N SER A 229 14.95 -22.01 -10.11
CA SER A 229 15.28 -23.01 -9.08
C SER A 229 14.07 -23.79 -8.55
N ASN A 230 12.86 -23.43 -8.96
CA ASN A 230 11.59 -23.95 -8.44
C ASN A 230 11.46 -23.86 -6.91
N GLU A 231 12.08 -22.86 -6.28
CA GLU A 231 12.06 -22.65 -4.83
C GLU A 231 10.93 -21.69 -4.44
N LEU A 232 10.20 -22.01 -3.38
CA LEU A 232 9.21 -21.12 -2.78
C LEU A 232 9.91 -20.21 -1.74
N LEU A 233 10.00 -18.91 -2.06
CA LEU A 233 10.75 -17.93 -1.27
C LEU A 233 9.85 -16.78 -0.82
N TYR A 234 10.31 -15.98 0.14
CA TYR A 234 9.71 -14.66 0.36
C TYR A 234 9.91 -13.79 -0.88
N ILE A 235 8.95 -12.91 -1.15
CA ILE A 235 8.94 -12.11 -2.39
C ILE A 235 10.20 -11.25 -2.54
N PHE A 236 10.68 -10.65 -1.43
CA PHE A 236 11.94 -9.91 -1.42
C PHE A 236 13.13 -10.80 -1.79
N ASP A 237 13.24 -11.99 -1.20
CA ASP A 237 14.36 -12.90 -1.44
C ASP A 237 14.37 -13.42 -2.90
N ALA A 238 13.18 -13.71 -3.45
CA ALA A 238 13.02 -14.07 -4.86
C ALA A 238 13.44 -12.93 -5.79
N ALA A 239 13.04 -11.69 -5.48
CA ALA A 239 13.39 -10.51 -6.26
C ALA A 239 14.91 -10.25 -6.25
N GLU A 240 15.56 -10.38 -5.09
CA GLU A 240 17.02 -10.27 -4.98
C GLU A 240 17.75 -11.37 -5.77
N LYS A 241 17.21 -12.60 -5.80
CA LYS A 241 17.76 -13.69 -6.62
C LYS A 241 17.68 -13.35 -8.12
N TYR A 242 16.52 -12.93 -8.61
CA TYR A 242 16.37 -12.50 -10.01
C TYR A 242 17.23 -11.27 -10.36
N LYS A 243 17.40 -10.34 -9.42
CA LYS A 243 18.29 -9.19 -9.61
C LYS A 243 19.76 -9.61 -9.78
N ASN A 244 20.23 -10.60 -9.01
CA ASN A 244 21.57 -11.19 -9.18
C ASN A 244 21.71 -11.92 -10.52
N GLU A 245 20.64 -12.55 -10.99
CA GLU A 245 20.56 -13.19 -12.31
C GLU A 245 20.37 -12.18 -13.46
N LYS A 246 20.20 -10.88 -13.15
CA LYS A 246 19.93 -9.79 -14.10
C LYS A 246 18.68 -10.03 -14.95
N VAL A 247 17.66 -10.66 -14.36
CA VAL A 247 16.39 -10.95 -15.01
C VAL A 247 15.37 -9.84 -14.67
N PRO A 248 14.76 -9.18 -15.66
CA PRO A 248 13.72 -8.19 -15.41
C PRO A 248 12.45 -8.85 -14.85
N LEU A 249 11.71 -8.12 -14.03
CA LEU A 249 10.51 -8.63 -13.36
C LEU A 249 9.24 -7.90 -13.81
N ILE A 250 8.15 -8.64 -13.90
CA ILE A 250 6.80 -8.10 -14.08
C ILE A 250 5.84 -8.60 -13.00
N VAL A 251 4.69 -7.94 -12.88
CA VAL A 251 3.54 -8.40 -12.10
C VAL A 251 2.33 -8.52 -13.02
N LEU A 252 1.57 -9.60 -12.88
CA LEU A 252 0.25 -9.78 -13.46
C LEU A 252 -0.81 -9.55 -12.37
N ALA A 253 -1.86 -8.81 -12.67
CA ALA A 253 -2.91 -8.49 -11.70
C ALA A 253 -4.31 -8.44 -12.33
N GLY A 254 -5.34 -8.56 -11.49
CA GLY A 254 -6.73 -8.41 -11.90
C GLY A 254 -7.22 -6.96 -11.92
N LYS A 255 -8.52 -6.76 -11.73
CA LYS A 255 -9.18 -5.44 -11.66
C LYS A 255 -8.76 -4.67 -10.40
N GLU A 256 -8.82 -3.34 -10.49
CA GLU A 256 -8.63 -2.41 -9.37
C GLU A 256 -7.28 -2.56 -8.65
N TYR A 257 -6.22 -2.86 -9.42
CA TYR A 257 -4.88 -2.99 -8.86
C TYR A 257 -4.42 -1.67 -8.24
N GLY A 258 -4.02 -1.72 -6.97
CA GLY A 258 -3.57 -0.56 -6.20
C GLY A 258 -4.66 0.24 -5.51
N SER A 259 -5.83 -0.33 -5.25
CA SER A 259 -6.91 0.37 -4.55
C SER A 259 -6.53 0.77 -3.10
N GLY A 260 -7.22 1.75 -2.53
CA GLY A 260 -7.07 2.10 -1.11
C GLY A 260 -6.21 3.34 -0.84
N SER A 261 -5.21 3.25 0.05
CA SER A 261 -4.49 4.44 0.54
C SER A 261 -3.51 4.91 -0.52
N SER A 262 -3.37 6.23 -0.68
CA SER A 262 -2.18 6.75 -1.35
C SER A 262 -0.95 6.41 -0.50
N ARG A 263 -0.07 5.55 -1.04
CA ARG A 263 1.20 5.17 -0.44
C ARG A 263 2.23 5.16 -1.55
N ASP A 264 3.21 6.06 -1.46
CA ASP A 264 4.33 6.13 -2.39
C ASP A 264 5.15 4.84 -2.40
N TRP A 265 5.31 4.19 -1.24
CA TRP A 265 5.97 2.91 -1.07
C TRP A 265 5.29 1.76 -1.82
N ALA A 266 4.01 1.88 -2.19
CA ALA A 266 3.38 0.91 -3.08
C ALA A 266 3.90 0.99 -4.53
N ALA A 267 4.64 2.04 -4.91
CA ALA A 267 5.35 2.11 -6.19
C ALA A 267 6.88 2.06 -6.01
N LYS A 268 7.43 2.73 -4.98
CA LYS A 268 8.88 2.69 -4.66
C LYS A 268 9.33 1.27 -4.30
N GLY A 269 8.52 0.53 -3.55
CA GLY A 269 8.80 -0.86 -3.19
C GLY A 269 8.97 -1.75 -4.42
N PRO A 270 7.93 -1.88 -5.29
CA PRO A 270 8.05 -2.63 -6.52
C PRO A 270 9.22 -2.21 -7.42
N PHE A 271 9.50 -0.90 -7.49
CA PHE A 271 10.66 -0.38 -8.23
C PHE A 271 11.99 -0.93 -7.66
N LEU A 272 12.17 -0.90 -6.34
CA LEU A 272 13.37 -1.41 -5.68
C LEU A 272 13.49 -2.93 -5.72
N LEU A 273 12.37 -3.66 -5.80
CA LEU A 273 12.35 -5.10 -6.11
C LEU A 273 12.77 -5.39 -7.57
N GLY A 274 12.92 -4.38 -8.42
CA GLY A 274 13.31 -4.55 -9.82
C GLY A 274 12.14 -4.81 -10.79
N ILE A 275 10.89 -4.60 -10.35
CA ILE A 275 9.73 -4.70 -11.23
C ILE A 275 9.76 -3.56 -12.25
N LYS A 276 9.63 -3.92 -13.53
CA LYS A 276 9.67 -2.98 -14.67
C LYS A 276 8.30 -2.73 -15.28
N VAL A 277 7.41 -3.73 -15.24
CA VAL A 277 6.08 -3.67 -15.85
C VAL A 277 5.06 -4.27 -14.90
N ILE A 278 3.88 -3.67 -14.85
CA ILE A 278 2.70 -4.28 -14.24
C ILE A 278 1.63 -4.38 -15.32
N ILE A 279 1.12 -5.59 -15.55
CA ILE A 279 0.02 -5.85 -16.48
C ILE A 279 -1.21 -6.18 -15.66
N ALA A 280 -2.25 -5.34 -15.73
CA ALA A 280 -3.47 -5.50 -14.94
C ALA A 280 -4.74 -5.41 -15.80
N GLU A 281 -5.87 -5.93 -15.31
CA GLU A 281 -7.15 -5.68 -15.98
C GLU A 281 -7.61 -4.23 -15.81
N SER A 282 -7.35 -3.63 -14.65
CA SER A 282 -7.51 -2.20 -14.42
C SER A 282 -6.70 -1.71 -13.22
N PHE A 283 -6.45 -0.41 -13.16
CA PHE A 283 -5.68 0.25 -12.09
C PHE A 283 -6.53 1.27 -11.35
N GLU A 284 -6.28 1.44 -10.06
CA GLU A 284 -6.72 2.64 -9.35
C GLU A 284 -5.89 3.85 -9.84
N ARG A 285 -6.57 5.00 -9.99
CA ARG A 285 -6.03 6.21 -10.62
C ARG A 285 -4.73 6.71 -9.97
N ILE A 286 -4.70 6.87 -8.64
CA ILE A 286 -3.54 7.39 -7.91
C ILE A 286 -2.38 6.39 -7.98
N HIS A 287 -2.68 5.10 -7.80
CA HIS A 287 -1.64 4.07 -7.87
C HIS A 287 -0.99 4.02 -9.25
N ARG A 288 -1.76 4.05 -10.33
CA ARG A 288 -1.24 4.11 -11.71
C ARG A 288 -0.25 5.28 -11.89
N THR A 289 -0.63 6.49 -11.45
CA THR A 289 0.26 7.66 -11.53
C THR A 289 1.54 7.46 -10.73
N ASN A 290 1.47 6.83 -9.55
CA ASN A 290 2.67 6.55 -8.76
C ASN A 290 3.61 5.54 -9.45
N LEU A 291 3.07 4.53 -10.15
CA LEU A 291 3.87 3.58 -10.93
C LEU A 291 4.66 4.30 -12.03
N VAL A 292 3.99 5.13 -12.82
CA VAL A 292 4.63 5.93 -13.88
C VAL A 292 5.66 6.88 -13.28
N GLY A 293 5.34 7.53 -12.15
CA GLY A 293 6.25 8.41 -11.42
C GLY A 293 7.50 7.70 -10.90
N MET A 294 7.49 6.38 -10.75
CA MET A 294 8.67 5.57 -10.41
C MET A 294 9.32 4.90 -11.62
N GLY A 295 8.85 5.15 -12.85
CA GLY A 295 9.39 4.54 -14.06
C GLY A 295 8.97 3.06 -14.25
N ILE A 296 7.90 2.61 -13.61
CA ILE A 296 7.28 1.31 -13.85
C ILE A 296 6.21 1.48 -14.92
N LEU A 297 6.21 0.65 -15.96
CA LEU A 297 5.25 0.73 -17.06
C LEU A 297 3.94 0.02 -16.67
N PRO A 298 2.81 0.75 -16.51
CA PRO A 298 1.51 0.12 -16.34
C PRO A 298 0.93 -0.25 -17.72
N LEU A 299 0.65 -1.53 -17.92
CA LEU A 299 -0.04 -2.07 -19.09
C LEU A 299 -1.40 -2.60 -18.65
N GLN A 300 -2.42 -2.36 -19.47
CA GLN A 300 -3.76 -2.85 -19.21
C GLN A 300 -4.16 -3.87 -20.27
N PHE A 301 -4.76 -4.99 -19.87
CA PHE A 301 -5.44 -5.86 -20.84
C PHE A 301 -6.55 -5.08 -21.58
N ILE A 302 -6.85 -5.48 -22.82
CA ILE A 302 -7.91 -4.87 -23.64
C ILE A 302 -9.00 -5.91 -23.94
N ASN A 303 -10.16 -5.47 -24.43
CA ASN A 303 -11.26 -6.36 -24.85
C ASN A 303 -11.72 -7.35 -23.77
N ASP A 304 -11.69 -6.92 -22.49
CA ASP A 304 -12.00 -7.77 -21.33
C ASP A 304 -11.13 -9.04 -21.22
N GLU A 305 -9.96 -9.06 -21.89
CA GLU A 305 -8.96 -10.09 -21.73
C GLU A 305 -8.34 -10.06 -20.31
N THR A 306 -7.86 -11.21 -19.85
CA THR A 306 -7.25 -11.40 -18.53
C THR A 306 -6.09 -12.38 -18.61
N SER A 307 -5.33 -12.51 -17.52
CA SER A 307 -4.36 -13.60 -17.40
C SER A 307 -4.98 -14.98 -17.65
N SER A 308 -6.21 -15.20 -17.18
CA SER A 308 -6.93 -16.47 -17.33
C SER A 308 -7.36 -16.74 -18.77
N THR A 309 -7.89 -15.74 -19.51
CA THR A 309 -8.27 -15.93 -20.92
C THR A 309 -7.07 -16.28 -21.79
N HIS A 310 -5.87 -15.89 -21.35
CA HIS A 310 -4.61 -16.19 -22.00
C HIS A 310 -3.89 -17.43 -21.46
N ASN A 311 -4.49 -18.14 -20.50
CA ASN A 311 -3.89 -19.29 -19.81
C ASN A 311 -2.52 -18.98 -19.21
N LEU A 312 -2.31 -17.76 -18.70
CA LEU A 312 -1.05 -17.37 -18.09
C LEU A 312 -0.93 -17.97 -16.70
N THR A 313 0.18 -18.67 -16.48
CA THR A 313 0.47 -19.36 -15.22
C THR A 313 1.51 -18.62 -14.37
N GLY A 314 2.17 -17.61 -14.93
CA GLY A 314 3.30 -16.91 -14.36
C GLY A 314 4.65 -17.55 -14.73
N LYS A 315 4.67 -18.81 -15.19
CA LYS A 315 5.90 -19.53 -15.58
C LYS A 315 6.52 -19.02 -16.88
N GLU A 316 5.76 -18.27 -17.65
CA GLU A 316 6.17 -17.75 -18.94
C GLU A 316 7.27 -16.69 -18.81
N THR A 317 7.83 -16.32 -19.95
CA THR A 317 8.71 -15.16 -20.09
C THR A 317 8.00 -14.06 -20.88
N PHE A 318 8.31 -12.81 -20.57
CA PHE A 318 7.62 -11.65 -21.14
C PHE A 318 8.64 -10.69 -21.75
N SER A 319 8.43 -10.31 -23.01
CA SER A 319 9.26 -9.32 -23.68
C SER A 319 8.41 -8.15 -24.18
N ILE A 320 8.89 -6.93 -23.94
CA ILE A 320 8.18 -5.67 -24.23
C ILE A 320 9.16 -4.71 -24.92
N ASN A 321 8.77 -4.17 -26.07
CA ASN A 321 9.48 -3.06 -26.69
C ASN A 321 9.18 -1.78 -25.90
N MET A 322 10.21 -1.23 -25.26
CA MET A 322 10.08 -0.06 -24.39
C MET A 322 10.18 1.27 -25.15
N LYS A 323 10.42 1.23 -26.47
CA LYS A 323 10.50 2.40 -27.36
C LYS A 323 11.44 3.51 -26.88
N ASN A 324 12.44 3.16 -26.09
CA ASN A 324 13.29 4.14 -25.38
C ASN A 324 12.46 5.19 -24.60
N GLY A 325 11.31 4.79 -24.04
CA GLY A 325 10.37 5.66 -23.34
C GLY A 325 9.50 6.56 -24.23
N ASN A 326 9.62 6.51 -25.56
CA ASN A 326 8.84 7.32 -26.49
C ASN A 326 7.44 6.73 -26.71
N PHE A 327 6.67 6.66 -25.64
CA PHE A 327 5.29 6.20 -25.71
C PHE A 327 4.37 7.33 -26.17
N VAL A 328 3.35 6.96 -26.95
CA VAL A 328 2.19 7.82 -27.21
C VAL A 328 1.13 7.53 -26.14
N PRO A 329 0.55 8.55 -25.49
CA PRO A 329 -0.44 8.32 -24.44
C PRO A 329 -1.58 7.39 -24.85
N GLY A 330 -1.81 6.35 -24.05
CA GLY A 330 -2.89 5.39 -24.30
C GLY A 330 -2.67 4.42 -25.46
N GLU A 331 -1.48 4.36 -26.06
CA GLU A 331 -1.22 3.49 -27.22
C GLU A 331 -1.31 1.99 -26.90
N ILE A 332 -1.42 1.17 -27.95
CA ILE A 332 -1.40 -0.29 -27.80
C ILE A 332 0.03 -0.80 -27.95
N ILE A 333 0.44 -1.60 -26.97
CA ILE A 333 1.75 -2.25 -26.89
C ILE A 333 1.57 -3.77 -26.98
N ASP A 334 2.33 -4.38 -27.88
CA ASP A 334 2.44 -5.82 -27.99
C ASP A 334 3.35 -6.36 -26.86
N VAL A 335 2.85 -7.33 -26.11
CA VAL A 335 3.62 -8.09 -25.12
C VAL A 335 3.85 -9.48 -25.67
N LYS A 336 5.11 -9.83 -25.91
CA LYS A 336 5.50 -11.15 -26.36
C LYS A 336 5.62 -12.09 -25.17
N ILE A 337 4.91 -13.21 -25.20
CA ILE A 337 4.90 -14.24 -24.17
C ILE A 337 5.61 -15.48 -24.74
N ASN A 338 6.70 -15.87 -24.10
CA ASN A 338 7.64 -16.86 -24.63
C ASN A 338 8.06 -16.48 -26.06
N GLU A 339 8.26 -17.45 -26.95
CA GLU A 339 8.69 -17.18 -28.33
C GLU A 339 7.54 -16.95 -29.31
N ASN A 340 6.33 -17.43 -29.02
CA ASN A 340 5.31 -17.66 -30.05
C ASN A 340 3.96 -16.96 -29.81
N LYS A 341 3.71 -16.40 -28.63
CA LYS A 341 2.43 -15.75 -28.31
C LYS A 341 2.62 -14.25 -28.17
N ILE A 342 1.70 -13.47 -28.72
CA ILE A 342 1.65 -12.01 -28.56
C ILE A 342 0.26 -11.65 -28.03
N ILE A 343 0.22 -10.82 -27.00
CA ILE A 343 -1.02 -10.18 -26.53
C ILE A 343 -0.92 -8.67 -26.69
N LYS A 344 -2.06 -8.04 -26.93
CA LYS A 344 -2.16 -6.58 -27.05
C LYS A 344 -2.57 -6.00 -25.71
N THR A 345 -1.88 -4.96 -25.28
CA THR A 345 -2.17 -4.25 -24.03
C THR A 345 -2.21 -2.76 -24.27
N LYS A 346 -3.02 -2.04 -23.50
CA LYS A 346 -3.03 -0.58 -23.53
C LYS A 346 -1.96 -0.05 -22.58
N CYS A 347 -1.05 0.78 -23.09
CA CYS A 347 -0.14 1.57 -22.27
C CYS A 347 -0.93 2.57 -21.44
N ARG A 348 -0.78 2.51 -20.12
CA ARG A 348 -1.47 3.39 -19.17
C ARG A 348 -0.59 4.55 -18.68
N ILE A 349 0.30 5.01 -19.56
CA ILE A 349 0.84 6.38 -19.53
C ILE A 349 -0.21 7.23 -20.24
N ASP A 350 -0.89 8.10 -19.49
CA ASP A 350 -2.15 8.71 -19.93
C ASP A 350 -1.96 10.16 -20.43
N THR A 351 -0.78 10.77 -20.25
CA THR A 351 -0.48 12.16 -20.66
C THR A 351 0.96 12.33 -21.14
N ASP A 352 1.24 13.37 -21.91
CA ASP A 352 2.61 13.68 -22.37
C ASP A 352 3.58 13.98 -21.20
N ALA A 353 3.10 14.67 -20.16
CA ALA A 353 3.91 14.91 -18.96
C ALA A 353 4.34 13.61 -18.27
N GLU A 354 3.46 12.60 -18.28
CA GLU A 354 3.80 11.28 -17.76
C GLU A 354 4.81 10.53 -18.65
N VAL A 355 4.79 10.75 -19.97
CA VAL A 355 5.83 10.27 -20.88
C VAL A 355 7.18 10.88 -20.50
N ASP A 356 7.23 12.18 -20.21
CA ASP A 356 8.47 12.87 -19.82
C ASP A 356 9.02 12.37 -18.47
N TYR A 357 8.14 12.12 -17.50
CA TYR A 357 8.53 11.48 -16.24
C TYR A 357 9.12 10.09 -16.50
N PHE A 358 8.45 9.27 -17.33
CA PHE A 358 8.89 7.93 -17.63
C PHE A 358 10.26 7.92 -18.34
N LYS A 359 10.45 8.77 -19.36
CA LYS A 359 11.73 8.96 -20.08
C LYS A 359 12.87 9.38 -19.16
N SER A 360 12.55 10.13 -18.11
CA SER A 360 13.54 10.57 -17.11
C SER A 360 13.94 9.46 -16.14
N GLY A 361 13.28 8.29 -16.18
CA GLY A 361 13.42 7.23 -15.19
C GLY A 361 12.57 7.46 -13.93
N GLY A 362 11.58 8.36 -14.00
CA GLY A 362 10.68 8.73 -12.92
C GLY A 362 10.59 10.23 -12.68
N ILE A 363 9.61 10.64 -11.87
CA ILE A 363 9.35 12.05 -11.51
C ILE A 363 10.49 12.64 -10.68
N LEU A 364 11.11 11.87 -9.79
CA LEU A 364 12.21 12.34 -8.96
C LEU A 364 13.44 12.71 -9.82
N PRO A 365 13.93 11.85 -10.72
CA PRO A 365 14.95 12.23 -11.69
C PRO A 365 14.57 13.39 -12.61
N PHE A 366 13.31 13.46 -13.06
CA PHE A 366 12.82 14.56 -13.89
C PHE A 366 12.95 15.91 -13.18
N VAL A 367 12.45 16.01 -11.95
CA VAL A 367 12.54 17.23 -11.15
C VAL A 367 14.01 17.59 -10.87
N PHE A 368 14.84 16.60 -10.52
CA PHE A 368 16.27 16.83 -10.31
C PHE A 368 16.94 17.46 -11.52
N ARG A 369 16.68 16.93 -12.74
CA ARG A 369 17.26 17.48 -13.99
C ARG A 369 16.77 18.89 -14.31
N ASN A 370 15.55 19.24 -13.92
CA ASN A 370 15.00 20.58 -14.14
C ASN A 370 15.48 21.64 -13.11
N MET A 371 16.13 21.21 -12.03
CA MET A 371 16.69 22.10 -11.01
C MET A 371 18.17 22.46 -11.23
N ILE A 372 18.86 21.80 -12.16
CA ILE A 372 20.34 21.85 -12.32
C ILE A 372 20.84 22.40 -13.66
#